data_AF-A0A0S8IQI5-F1
#
_entry.id   AF-A0A0S8IQI5-F1
#
_cell.length_a   1.000
_cell.length_b   1.000
_cell.length_c   1.000
_cell.angle_alpha   90.00
_cell.angle_beta   90.00
_cell.angle_gamma   90.00
#
_symmetry.space_group_name_H-M   'P 1'
#
loop_
_entity.id
_entity.type
_entity.pdbx_description
1 polymer ?
#
loop_
_entity_poly.entity_id
_entity_poly.type
_entity_poly.pdbx_seq_one_letter_code
_entity_poly.pdbx_strand_id
1 'polypeptide(L)'
;MNKRGVLLLIVITTIVVAIVLSNVILNIMLSQGRLTTFELHRIQAKYACMAGINWGYQNLVTENWPRPSAGTCDRRTLTDSDTTFPASINKIDVYVASPGAACFDAIGQQVTESCEPLSGSEVCISSVADFVYTP
;
A
#
# COMPACT_ATOMS: atom_id res chain seq x y z
N MET A 1 32.68 -42.07 -36.52
CA MET A 1 32.54 -41.15 -35.37
C MET A 1 33.02 -41.86 -34.10
N ASN A 2 34.09 -41.37 -33.47
CA ASN A 2 34.64 -41.99 -32.26
C ASN A 2 33.67 -41.83 -31.08
N LYS A 3 33.31 -42.93 -30.41
CA LYS A 3 32.39 -42.96 -29.25
C LYS A 3 32.77 -41.94 -28.16
N ARG A 4 34.07 -41.65 -28.03
CA ARG A 4 34.60 -40.63 -27.10
C ARG A 4 34.25 -39.19 -27.49
N GLY A 5 34.18 -38.88 -28.78
CA GLY A 5 33.78 -37.54 -29.25
C GLY A 5 32.30 -37.26 -29.04
N VAL A 6 31.45 -38.28 -29.20
CA VAL A 6 30.00 -38.17 -28.92
C VAL A 6 29.76 -37.94 -27.42
N LEU A 7 30.51 -38.65 -26.56
CA LEU A 7 30.39 -38.50 -25.10
C LEU A 7 30.75 -37.06 -24.63
N LEU A 8 31.83 -36.48 -25.18
CA LEU A 8 32.25 -35.11 -24.88
C LEU A 8 31.20 -34.07 -25.31
N LEU A 9 30.57 -34.28 -26.48
CA LEU A 9 29.55 -33.38 -27.00
C LEU A 9 28.30 -33.37 -26.11
N ILE A 10 27.90 -34.53 -25.59
CA ILE A 10 26.78 -34.65 -24.63
C ILE A 10 27.07 -33.85 -23.36
N VAL A 11 28.26 -33.99 -22.77
CA VAL A 11 28.63 -33.28 -21.53
C VAL A 11 28.65 -31.77 -21.73
N ILE A 12 29.21 -31.29 -22.84
CA ILE A 12 29.23 -29.85 -23.15
C ILE A 12 27.80 -29.33 -23.33
N THR A 13 26.94 -30.07 -24.03
CA THR A 13 25.54 -29.69 -24.23
C THR A 13 24.80 -29.58 -22.90
N THR A 14 25.01 -30.52 -21.99
CA THR A 14 24.40 -30.47 -20.66
C THR A 14 24.86 -29.26 -19.83
N ILE A 15 26.13 -28.87 -19.93
CA ILE A 15 26.66 -27.70 -19.23
C ILE A 15 26.04 -26.42 -19.80
N VAL A 16 25.94 -26.30 -21.13
CA VAL A 16 25.31 -25.14 -21.78
C VAL A 16 23.85 -25.00 -21.38
N VAL A 17 23.10 -26.11 -21.38
CA VAL A 17 21.69 -26.12 -20.95
C VAL A 17 21.56 -25.68 -19.48
N ALA A 18 22.44 -26.16 -18.59
CA ALA A 18 22.45 -25.76 -17.19
C ALA A 18 22.71 -24.25 -17.00
N ILE A 19 23.62 -23.66 -17.79
CA ILE A 19 23.91 -22.21 -17.75
C ILE A 19 22.69 -21.40 -18.21
N VAL A 20 22.02 -21.81 -19.28
CA VAL A 20 20.83 -21.12 -19.78
C VAL A 20 19.70 -21.18 -18.75
N LEU A 21 19.44 -22.35 -18.17
CA LEU A 21 18.44 -22.52 -17.11
C LEU A 21 18.73 -21.64 -15.89
N SER A 22 20.00 -21.56 -15.47
CA SER A 22 20.40 -20.73 -14.33
C SER A 22 20.09 -19.25 -14.57
N ASN A 23 20.37 -18.74 -15.77
CA ASN A 23 20.04 -17.35 -16.14
C ASN A 23 18.53 -17.09 -16.15
N VAL A 24 17.72 -18.05 -16.62
CA VAL A 24 16.26 -17.93 -16.61
C VAL A 24 15.74 -17.87 -15.17
N ILE A 25 16.23 -18.74 -14.27
CA ILE A 25 15.83 -18.75 -12.86
C ILE A 25 16.17 -17.43 -12.18
N LEU A 26 17.36 -16.88 -12.42
CA LEU A 26 17.77 -15.57 -11.89
C LEU A 26 16.81 -14.46 -12.32
N ASN A 27 16.45 -14.42 -13.61
CA ASN A 27 15.50 -13.43 -14.13
C ASN A 27 14.10 -13.57 -13.51
N ILE A 28 13.64 -14.81 -13.29
CA ILE A 28 12.36 -15.07 -12.64
C ILE A 28 12.39 -14.61 -11.17
N MET A 29 13.46 -14.92 -10.43
CA MET A 29 13.59 -14.52 -9.02
C MET A 29 13.64 -13.00 -8.85
N LEU A 30 14.34 -12.27 -9.72
CA LEU A 30 14.38 -10.80 -9.70
C LEU A 30 12.99 -10.20 -9.97
N SER A 31 12.21 -10.81 -10.86
CA SER A 31 10.82 -10.40 -11.11
C SER A 31 9.92 -10.64 -9.90
N GLN A 32 10.04 -11.81 -9.26
CA GLN A 32 9.25 -12.15 -8.07
C GLN A 32 9.61 -11.26 -6.87
N GLY A 33 10.89 -10.91 -6.67
CA GLY A 33 11.32 -10.05 -5.57
C GLY A 33 10.68 -8.65 -5.61
N ARG A 34 10.47 -8.09 -6.80
CA ARG A 34 9.79 -6.80 -6.97
C ARG A 34 8.29 -6.88 -6.67
N LEU A 35 7.65 -7.97 -7.11
CA LEU A 35 6.23 -8.18 -6.86
C LEU A 35 5.95 -8.41 -5.36
N THR A 36 6.76 -9.21 -4.69
CA THR A 36 6.58 -9.49 -3.25
C THR A 36 6.80 -8.25 -2.40
N THR A 37 7.82 -7.44 -2.70
CA THR A 37 8.06 -6.17 -1.99
C THR A 37 6.93 -5.17 -2.21
N PHE A 38 6.42 -5.03 -3.43
CA PHE A 38 5.25 -4.19 -3.71
C PHE A 38 4.03 -4.62 -2.89
N GLU A 39 3.74 -5.93 -2.85
CA GLU A 39 2.61 -6.46 -2.07
C GLU A 39 2.79 -6.23 -0.56
N LEU A 40 4.01 -6.38 -0.04
CA LEU A 40 4.30 -6.07 1.36
C LEU A 40 4.04 -4.60 1.69
N HIS A 41 4.48 -3.67 0.84
CA HIS A 41 4.23 -2.24 1.04
C HIS A 41 2.74 -1.90 0.98
N ARG A 42 1.98 -2.52 0.08
CA ARG A 42 0.52 -2.38 0.02
C ARG A 42 -0.16 -2.84 1.31
N ILE A 43 0.30 -3.95 1.87
CA ILE A 43 -0.22 -4.46 3.15
C ILE A 43 0.13 -3.51 4.29
N GLN A 44 1.37 -3.01 4.36
CA GLN A 44 1.79 -2.02 5.35
C GLN A 44 0.92 -0.76 5.29
N ALA A 45 0.68 -0.23 4.08
CA ALA A 45 -0.18 0.92 3.87
C ALA A 45 -1.61 0.65 4.36
N LYS A 46 -2.16 -0.55 4.11
CA LYS A 46 -3.49 -0.92 4.62
C LYS A 46 -3.58 -0.92 6.14
N TYR A 47 -2.59 -1.50 6.83
CA TYR A 47 -2.56 -1.50 8.30
C TYR A 47 -2.35 -0.10 8.87
N ALA A 48 -1.55 0.73 8.21
CA ALA A 48 -1.34 2.11 8.61
C ALA A 48 -2.62 2.95 8.46
N CYS A 49 -3.37 2.77 7.36
CA CYS A 49 -4.71 3.34 7.20
C CYS A 49 -5.66 2.92 8.34
N MET A 50 -5.68 1.64 8.71
CA MET A 50 -6.50 1.16 9.84
C MET A 50 -6.10 1.85 11.16
N ALA A 51 -4.80 2.03 11.40
CA ALA A 51 -4.32 2.77 12.56
C ALA A 51 -4.74 4.26 12.50
N GLY A 52 -4.67 4.89 11.32
CA GLY A 52 -5.13 6.27 11.10
C GLY A 52 -6.61 6.45 11.38
N ILE A 53 -7.46 5.51 10.98
CA ILE A 53 -8.90 5.52 11.30
C ILE A 53 -9.12 5.42 12.82
N ASN A 54 -8.43 4.50 13.51
CA ASN A 54 -8.53 4.37 14.96
C ASN A 54 -8.08 5.64 15.69
N TRP A 55 -7.00 6.27 15.22
CA TRP A 55 -6.54 7.55 15.74
C TRP A 55 -7.57 8.65 15.50
N GLY A 56 -8.14 8.74 14.30
CA GLY A 56 -9.20 9.69 13.98
C GLY A 56 -10.43 9.50 14.87
N TYR A 57 -10.84 8.25 15.09
CA TYR A 57 -11.94 7.90 16.00
C TYR A 57 -11.65 8.34 17.44
N GLN A 58 -10.46 8.08 17.97
CA GLN A 58 -10.10 8.53 19.32
C GLN A 58 -10.11 10.05 19.43
N ASN A 59 -9.64 10.78 18.41
CA ASN A 59 -9.66 12.23 18.40
C ASN A 59 -11.07 12.82 18.31
N LEU A 60 -12.01 12.12 17.66
CA LEU A 60 -13.42 12.49 17.65
C LEU A 60 -14.10 12.25 19.01
N VAL A 61 -13.77 11.13 19.67
CA VAL A 61 -14.29 10.80 21.00
C VAL A 61 -13.75 11.74 22.08
N THR A 62 -12.49 12.16 21.95
CA THR A 62 -11.83 13.10 22.89
C THR A 62 -12.08 14.57 22.57
N GLU A 63 -12.92 14.87 21.57
CA GLU A 63 -13.26 16.23 21.10
C GLU A 63 -12.06 17.06 20.62
N ASN A 64 -10.90 16.43 20.39
CA ASN A 64 -9.72 17.07 19.80
C ASN A 64 -9.89 17.31 18.29
N TRP A 65 -10.75 16.54 17.63
CA TRP A 65 -11.17 16.75 16.25
C TRP A 65 -12.63 17.23 16.23
N PRO A 66 -12.94 18.41 15.67
CA PRO A 66 -14.32 18.87 15.56
C PRO A 66 -15.15 17.88 14.75
N ARG A 67 -16.41 17.69 15.16
CA ARG A 67 -17.36 16.93 14.34
C ARG A 67 -17.68 17.75 13.09
N PRO A 68 -17.62 17.17 11.88
CA PRO A 68 -17.92 17.90 10.66
C PRO A 68 -19.38 18.36 10.67
N SER A 69 -19.60 19.61 10.26
CA SER A 69 -20.94 20.13 10.01
C SER A 69 -21.61 19.41 8.83
N ALA A 70 -22.94 19.49 8.73
CA ALA A 70 -23.69 18.80 7.67
C ALA A 70 -23.19 19.19 6.27
N GLY A 71 -22.90 18.19 5.44
CA GLY A 71 -22.36 18.36 4.09
C GLY A 71 -20.87 18.67 4.02
N THR A 72 -20.15 18.66 5.14
CA THR A 72 -18.70 18.92 5.17
C THR A 72 -17.88 17.65 5.42
N CYS A 73 -16.63 17.70 4.97
CA CYS A 73 -15.60 16.71 5.28
C CYS A 73 -14.35 17.44 5.79
N ASP A 74 -13.87 17.03 6.95
CA ASP A 74 -12.61 17.50 7.51
C ASP A 74 -11.48 16.53 7.20
N ARG A 75 -10.30 17.09 6.89
CA ARG A 75 -9.09 16.33 6.62
C ARG A 75 -8.02 16.66 7.66
N ARG A 76 -7.33 15.64 8.15
CA ARG A 76 -6.11 15.80 8.93
C ARG A 76 -5.02 14.86 8.42
N THR A 77 -3.87 15.44 8.13
CA THR A 77 -2.68 14.69 7.71
C THR A 77 -1.90 14.30 8.96
N LEU A 78 -1.65 13.01 9.13
CA LEU A 78 -0.68 12.51 10.10
C LEU A 78 0.68 12.42 9.43
N THR A 79 1.69 12.88 10.18
CA THR A 79 3.10 12.84 9.82
C THR A 79 3.89 12.08 10.88
N ASP A 80 5.18 11.84 10.65
CA ASP A 80 6.05 11.12 11.60
C ASP A 80 6.10 11.75 13.00
N SER A 81 5.72 13.03 13.16
CA SER A 81 5.61 13.67 14.47
C SER A 81 4.40 13.20 15.28
N ASP A 82 3.36 12.69 14.62
CA ASP A 82 2.11 12.26 15.25
C ASP A 82 2.16 10.79 15.65
N THR A 83 2.86 9.96 14.86
CA THR A 83 3.00 8.51 15.08
C THR A 83 4.24 7.96 14.37
N THR A 84 4.77 6.83 14.84
CA THR A 84 5.86 6.11 14.16
C THR A 84 5.32 5.34 12.96
N PHE A 85 5.59 5.81 11.76
CA PHE A 85 5.27 5.09 10.53
C PHE A 85 6.41 4.15 10.09
N PRO A 86 6.10 3.06 9.36
CA PRO A 86 7.11 2.36 8.59
C PRO A 86 7.71 3.33 7.56
N ALA A 87 9.02 3.22 7.30
CA ALA A 87 9.74 4.10 6.36
C ALA A 87 9.20 4.10 4.91
N SER A 88 8.32 3.16 4.57
CA SER A 88 7.62 3.08 3.29
C SER A 88 6.43 4.03 3.17
N ILE A 89 5.99 4.66 4.25
CA ILE A 89 4.81 5.54 4.31
C ILE A 89 5.28 6.97 4.53
N ASN A 90 4.89 7.87 3.62
CA ASN A 90 5.23 9.29 3.72
C ASN A 90 4.24 10.05 4.61
N LYS A 91 2.95 9.76 4.44
CA LYS A 91 1.86 10.44 5.13
C LYS A 91 0.58 9.60 5.13
N ILE A 92 -0.28 9.88 6.10
CA ILE A 92 -1.63 9.33 6.15
C ILE A 92 -2.62 10.47 6.28
N ASP A 93 -3.47 10.64 5.29
CA ASP A 93 -4.57 11.60 5.33
C ASP A 93 -5.81 10.88 5.88
N VAL A 94 -6.28 11.31 7.05
CA VAL A 94 -7.53 10.84 7.64
C VAL A 94 -8.61 11.86 7.34
N TYR A 95 -9.79 11.37 6.98
CA TYR A 95 -10.94 12.15 6.59
C TYR A 95 -12.13 11.78 7.45
N VAL A 96 -12.84 12.80 7.95
CA VAL A 96 -14.09 12.63 8.69
C VAL A 96 -15.18 13.38 7.94
N ALA A 97 -16.15 12.63 7.45
CA ALA A 97 -17.25 13.16 6.64
C ALA A 97 -18.57 13.06 7.40
N SER A 98 -19.40 14.09 7.25
CA SER A 98 -20.81 14.04 7.61
C SER A 98 -21.61 13.22 6.58
N PRO A 99 -22.82 12.73 6.92
CA PRO A 99 -23.61 11.89 6.02
C PRO A 99 -23.90 12.61 4.70
N GLY A 100 -23.67 11.93 3.58
CA GLY A 100 -23.84 12.47 2.22
C GLY A 100 -22.71 13.38 1.73
N ALA A 101 -21.70 13.69 2.55
CA ALA A 101 -20.54 14.47 2.13
C ALA A 101 -19.49 13.59 1.42
N ALA A 102 -18.79 14.16 0.45
CA ALA A 102 -17.62 13.58 -0.19
C ALA A 102 -16.35 14.33 0.24
N CYS A 103 -15.24 13.62 0.38
CA CYS A 103 -13.96 14.21 0.74
C CYS A 103 -13.08 14.42 -0.50
N PHE A 104 -12.42 15.57 -0.53
CA PHE A 104 -11.54 15.97 -1.61
C PHE A 104 -10.10 16.13 -1.10
N ASP A 105 -9.13 15.84 -1.96
CA ASP A 105 -7.72 16.08 -1.66
C ASP A 105 -7.38 17.57 -1.81
N ALA A 106 -6.09 17.91 -1.66
CA ALA A 106 -5.60 19.29 -1.80
C ALA A 106 -5.73 19.83 -3.24
N ILE A 107 -5.99 18.97 -4.22
CA ILE A 107 -6.05 19.28 -5.65
C ILE A 107 -7.53 19.33 -6.12
N GLY A 108 -8.48 19.01 -5.23
CA GLY A 108 -9.92 19.01 -5.52
C GLY A 108 -10.43 17.71 -6.15
N GLN A 109 -9.64 16.63 -6.12
CA GLN A 109 -10.09 15.32 -6.57
C GLN A 109 -10.83 14.60 -5.44
N GLN A 110 -11.96 13.97 -5.76
CA GLN A 110 -12.69 13.14 -4.80
C GLN A 110 -11.83 11.92 -4.44
N VAL A 111 -11.54 11.74 -3.16
CA VAL A 111 -10.67 10.68 -2.64
C VAL A 111 -11.46 9.56 -1.96
N THR A 112 -12.67 9.89 -1.50
CA THR A 112 -13.55 8.97 -0.79
C THR A 112 -14.90 8.95 -1.46
N GLU A 113 -15.57 7.80 -1.43
CA GLU A 113 -17.00 7.74 -1.78
C GLU A 113 -17.82 8.60 -0.82
N SER A 114 -19.03 8.94 -1.23
CA SER A 114 -19.96 9.69 -0.38
C SER A 114 -20.21 8.92 0.90
N CYS A 115 -20.18 9.63 2.04
CA CYS A 115 -20.39 9.01 3.34
C CYS A 115 -21.81 8.48 3.49
N GLU A 116 -21.95 7.16 3.49
CA GLU A 116 -23.19 6.44 3.84
C GLU A 116 -22.97 5.72 5.19
N PRO A 117 -23.25 6.39 6.32
CA PRO A 117 -23.02 5.80 7.64
C PRO A 117 -23.97 4.62 7.88
N LEU A 118 -23.47 3.58 8.53
CA LEU A 118 -24.31 2.48 9.03
C LEU A 118 -25.28 3.00 10.10
N SER A 119 -26.46 2.38 10.19
CA SER A 119 -27.53 2.76 11.13
C SER A 119 -26.99 3.01 12.55
N GLY A 120 -27.09 4.26 13.01
CA GLY A 120 -26.63 4.69 14.33
C GLY A 120 -25.27 5.39 14.37
N SER A 121 -24.57 5.56 13.24
CA SER A 121 -23.35 6.37 13.15
C SER A 121 -23.62 7.77 12.60
N GLU A 122 -23.05 8.80 13.24
CA GLU A 122 -23.26 10.20 12.87
C GLU A 122 -22.26 10.70 11.82
N VAL A 123 -21.14 9.99 11.63
CA VAL A 123 -20.01 10.37 10.77
C VAL A 123 -19.37 9.15 10.12
N CYS A 124 -18.74 9.33 8.96
CA CYS A 124 -17.86 8.34 8.36
C CYS A 124 -16.41 8.75 8.54
N ILE A 125 -15.55 7.78 8.83
CA ILE A 125 -14.10 7.98 8.90
C ILE A 125 -13.48 7.16 7.79
N SER A 126 -12.60 7.78 7.01
CA SER A 126 -11.82 7.12 5.97
C SER A 126 -10.37 7.60 6.05
N SER A 127 -9.46 6.86 5.42
CA SER A 127 -8.05 7.21 5.43
C SER A 127 -7.37 6.80 4.14
N VAL A 128 -6.38 7.58 3.75
CA VAL A 128 -5.60 7.40 2.53
C VAL A 128 -4.14 7.53 2.91
N ALA A 129 -3.37 6.48 2.66
CA ALA A 129 -1.92 6.48 2.89
C ALA A 129 -1.20 6.74 1.57
N ASP A 130 -0.23 7.64 1.61
CA ASP A 130 0.75 7.83 0.55
C ASP A 130 2.00 7.01 0.91
N PHE A 131 2.29 5.99 0.10
CA PHE A 131 3.41 5.09 0.32
C PHE A 131 4.32 5.07 -0.91
N VAL A 132 5.63 5.03 -0.67
CA VAL A 132 6.63 4.98 -1.73
C VAL A 132 7.11 3.55 -1.89
N TYR A 133 7.11 3.10 -3.14
CA TYR A 133 7.81 1.89 -3.54
C TYR A 133 9.23 2.27 -3.99
N THR A 134 10.24 1.94 -3.19
CA THR A 134 11.64 1.99 -3.60
C THR A 134 12.10 0.59 -4.03
N PRO A 135 12.30 0.33 -5.34
CA PRO A 135 12.72 -0.98 -5.87
C PRO A 135 14.16 -1.37 -5.54
#